data_AF-A0A844ELW9-F1
#
_entry.id   AF-A0A844ELW9-F1
#
_cell.length_a   1.000
_cell.length_b   1.000
_cell.length_c   1.000
_cell.angle_alpha   90.00
_cell.angle_beta   90.00
_cell.angle_gamma   90.00
#
_symmetry.space_group_name_H-M   'P 1'
#
loop_
_entity.id
_entity.type
_entity.pdbx_description
1 polymer ?
#
loop_
_entity_poly.entity_id
_entity_poly.type
_entity_poly.pdbx_seq_one_letter_code
_entity_poly.pdbx_strand_id
1 'polypeptide(L)'
;MSKSVNWKAALIAGGVAGVISGLVKLGWENVLPPRTPERNKTNPPQRLLEQAGIPANVTHATYTYSGEQLPWVSYIIHFGFSTSFAMFYSLAGHYVPVIKLADGTLFGLGVWG
;
A
#
# COMPACT_ATOMS: atom_id res chain seq x y z
N MET A 1 -31.02 3.22 14.15
CA MET A 1 -30.79 4.35 13.19
C MET A 1 -29.52 4.07 12.40
N SER A 2 -29.63 3.72 11.12
CA SER A 2 -28.48 3.72 10.22
C SER A 2 -28.09 5.19 10.00
N LYS A 3 -27.04 5.67 10.67
CA LYS A 3 -26.46 6.97 10.32
C LYS A 3 -26.04 6.90 8.85
N SER A 4 -26.43 7.90 8.06
CA SER A 4 -25.94 8.01 6.68
C SER A 4 -24.42 8.11 6.71
N VAL A 5 -23.75 7.27 5.91
CA VAL A 5 -22.30 7.25 5.83
C VAL A 5 -21.84 8.53 5.13
N ASN A 6 -20.93 9.28 5.76
CA ASN A 6 -20.25 10.38 5.09
C ASN A 6 -19.11 9.81 4.24
N TRP A 7 -19.42 9.50 2.98
CA TRP A 7 -18.48 8.89 2.04
C TRP A 7 -17.24 9.75 1.82
N LYS A 8 -17.39 11.08 1.74
CA LYS A 8 -16.25 11.98 1.53
C LYS A 8 -15.29 11.92 2.70
N ALA A 9 -15.80 12.00 3.93
CA ALA A 9 -14.97 11.92 5.13
C ALA A 9 -14.27 10.56 5.25
N ALA A 10 -14.97 9.46 4.99
CA ALA A 10 -14.40 8.11 5.02
C ALA A 10 -13.29 7.93 3.97
N LEU A 11 -13.51 8.36 2.73
CA LEU A 11 -12.50 8.31 1.68
C LEU A 11 -11.26 9.16 2.01
N ILE A 12 -11.45 10.37 2.55
CA ILE A 12 -10.32 11.22 2.96
C ILE A 12 -9.54 10.55 4.10
N ALA A 13 -10.24 10.04 5.13
CA ALA A 13 -9.63 9.37 6.26
C ALA A 13 -8.83 8.13 5.83
N GLY A 14 -9.43 7.26 5.02
CA GLY A 14 -8.74 6.10 4.46
C GLY A 14 -7.58 6.47 3.54
N GLY A 15 -7.71 7.55 2.77
CA GLY A 15 -6.65 8.06 1.92
C GLY A 15 -5.41 8.50 2.70
N VAL A 16 -5.62 9.34 3.72
CA VAL A 16 -4.55 9.80 4.61
C VAL A 16 -3.92 8.62 5.37
N ALA A 17 -4.75 7.72 5.90
CA ALA A 17 -4.27 6.52 6.58
C ALA A 17 -3.41 5.62 5.66
N GLY A 18 -3.82 5.45 4.40
CA GLY A 18 -3.08 4.66 3.41
C GLY A 18 -1.73 5.25 3.01
N VAL A 19 -1.64 6.58 2.89
CA VAL A 19 -0.36 7.28 2.66
C VAL A 19 0.56 7.13 3.87
N ILE A 20 0.07 7.39 5.08
CA ILE A 20 0.85 7.25 6.31
C ILE A 20 1.33 5.81 6.49
N SER A 21 0.46 4.82 6.27
CA SER A 21 0.80 3.40 6.33
C SER A 21 1.90 3.03 5.33
N GLY A 22 1.87 3.58 4.11
CA GLY A 22 2.94 3.42 3.12
C GLY A 22 4.28 3.96 3.61
N LEU A 23 4.31 5.09 4.31
CA LEU A 23 5.53 5.63 4.91
C LEU A 23 6.06 4.76 6.05
N VAL A 24 5.18 4.27 6.93
CA VAL A 24 5.55 3.32 8.00
C VAL A 24 6.15 2.05 7.40
N LYS A 25 5.56 1.54 6.32
CA LYS A 25 6.07 0.39 5.58
C LYS A 25 7.49 0.64 5.06
N LEU A 26 7.76 1.76 4.40
CA LEU A 26 9.11 2.10 3.92
C LEU A 26 10.15 2.09 5.05
N GLY A 27 9.78 2.58 6.24
CA GLY A 27 10.65 2.51 7.41
C GLY A 27 10.88 1.07 7.90
N TRP A 28 9.81 0.28 7.99
CA TRP A 28 9.87 -1.09 8.51
C TRP A 28 10.62 -2.06 7.60
N GLU A 29 10.53 -1.88 6.28
CA GLU A 29 11.20 -2.73 5.29
C GLU A 29 12.73 -2.72 5.40
N ASN A 30 13.31 -1.67 5.98
CA ASN A 30 14.74 -1.59 6.27
C ASN A 30 15.15 -2.44 7.48
N VAL A 31 14.20 -2.75 8.36
CA VAL A 31 14.43 -3.47 9.63
C VAL A 31 14.05 -4.95 9.49
N LEU A 32 12.88 -5.26 8.92
CA LEU A 32 12.38 -6.63 8.85
C LEU A 32 11.40 -6.85 7.68
N PRO A 33 11.59 -7.89 6.84
CA PRO A 33 12.75 -8.79 6.76
C PRO A 33 13.93 -8.12 6.02
N PRO A 34 15.19 -8.38 6.40
CA PRO A 34 16.36 -7.85 5.70
C PRO A 34 16.30 -8.10 4.19
N ARG A 35 16.67 -7.09 3.40
CA ARG A 35 16.70 -7.21 1.94
C ARG A 35 18.11 -7.51 1.45
N THR A 36 18.27 -8.64 0.76
CA THR A 36 19.48 -8.91 -0.01
C THR A 36 19.46 -8.10 -1.31
N PRO A 37 20.61 -7.82 -1.93
CA PRO A 37 20.67 -7.18 -3.24
C PRO A 37 19.82 -7.91 -4.29
N GLU A 38 19.79 -9.25 -4.28
CA GLU A 38 18.98 -10.05 -5.22
C GLU A 38 17.49 -9.79 -5.06
N ARG A 39 16.99 -9.70 -3.81
CA ARG A 39 15.57 -9.40 -3.54
C ARG A 39 15.17 -7.99 -3.94
N ASN A 40 16.12 -7.07 -4.00
CA ASN A 40 15.89 -5.68 -4.42
C ASN A 40 15.89 -5.50 -5.95
N LYS A 41 16.38 -6.49 -6.73
CA LYS A 41 16.42 -6.39 -8.20
C LYS A 41 15.03 -6.27 -8.82
N THR A 42 14.03 -6.94 -8.27
CA THR A 42 12.65 -6.86 -8.75
C THR A 42 11.72 -7.00 -7.56
N ASN A 43 11.11 -5.88 -7.17
CA ASN A 43 10.16 -5.87 -6.06
C ASN A 43 8.78 -6.40 -6.50
N PRO A 44 7.89 -6.76 -5.54
CA PRO A 44 6.61 -7.38 -5.88
C PRO A 44 5.74 -6.54 -6.84
N PRO A 45 5.64 -5.21 -6.71
CA PRO A 45 4.90 -4.42 -7.70
C PRO A 45 5.49 -4.44 -9.10
N GLN A 46 6.82 -4.38 -9.23
CA GLN A 46 7.47 -4.53 -10.54
C GLN A 46 7.14 -5.88 -11.16
N ARG A 47 7.22 -6.96 -10.36
CA ARG A 47 6.91 -8.30 -10.82
C ARG A 47 5.45 -8.43 -11.25
N LEU A 48 4.52 -7.83 -10.51
CA LEU A 48 3.10 -7.80 -10.86
C LEU A 48 2.87 -7.09 -12.20
N LEU A 49 3.50 -5.94 -12.42
CA LEU A 49 3.39 -5.22 -13.69
C LEU A 49 4.01 -6.01 -14.85
N GLU A 50 5.15 -6.68 -14.64
CA GLU A 50 5.76 -7.57 -15.64
C GLU A 50 4.83 -8.74 -15.99
N GLN A 51 4.18 -9.35 -14.99
CA GLN A 51 3.17 -10.39 -15.20
C GLN A 51 1.96 -9.88 -15.99
N ALA A 52 1.63 -8.59 -15.86
CA ALA A 52 0.62 -7.91 -16.66
C ALA A 52 1.12 -7.50 -18.07
N GLY A 53 2.36 -7.86 -18.43
CA GLY A 53 2.94 -7.56 -19.74
C GLY A 53 3.60 -6.18 -19.87
N ILE A 54 3.76 -5.44 -18.76
CA ILE A 54 4.48 -4.16 -18.79
C ILE A 54 5.99 -4.44 -18.87
N PRO A 55 6.71 -3.84 -19.83
CA PRO A 55 8.11 -4.14 -20.06
C PRO A 55 9.02 -3.60 -18.95
N ALA A 56 10.18 -4.25 -18.78
CA ALA A 56 11.14 -3.95 -17.72
C ALA A 56 11.69 -2.51 -17.76
N ASN A 57 11.81 -1.92 -18.95
CA ASN A 57 12.24 -0.52 -19.10
C ASN A 57 11.25 0.47 -18.46
N VAL A 58 9.98 0.07 -18.29
CA VAL A 58 8.97 0.85 -17.56
C VAL A 58 8.96 0.43 -16.09
N THR A 59 8.84 -0.86 -15.78
CA THR A 59 8.69 -1.31 -14.38
C THR A 59 9.91 -0.98 -13.52
N HIS A 60 11.11 -0.96 -14.10
CA HIS A 60 12.37 -0.61 -13.44
C HIS A 60 12.80 0.85 -13.64
N ALA A 61 11.91 1.72 -14.12
CA ALA A 61 12.24 3.13 -14.30
C ALA A 61 12.55 3.80 -12.95
N THR A 62 13.68 4.52 -12.91
CA THR A 62 14.17 5.23 -11.73
C THR A 62 14.33 6.73 -12.01
N TYR A 63 14.32 7.53 -10.95
CA TYR A 63 14.79 8.92 -10.99
C TYR A 63 15.91 9.10 -9.96
N THR A 64 16.80 10.07 -10.20
CA THR A 64 17.90 10.36 -9.27
C THR A 64 17.47 11.40 -8.26
N TYR A 65 17.66 11.11 -6.97
CA TYR A 65 17.46 12.07 -5.90
C TYR A 65 18.51 11.86 -4.80
N SER A 66 19.17 12.93 -4.37
CA SER A 66 20.24 12.87 -3.37
C SER A 66 21.37 11.87 -3.70
N GLY A 67 21.65 11.67 -4.99
CA GLY A 67 22.67 10.71 -5.47
C GLY A 67 22.17 9.27 -5.60
N GLU A 68 20.93 8.98 -5.20
CA GLU A 68 20.35 7.63 -5.20
C GLU A 68 19.35 7.43 -6.35
N GLN A 69 19.32 6.22 -6.93
CA GLN A 69 18.35 5.83 -7.96
C GLN A 69 17.08 5.28 -7.30
N LEU A 70 15.98 6.05 -7.38
CA LEU A 70 14.73 5.73 -6.72
C LEU A 70 13.68 5.17 -7.70
N PRO A 71 13.09 3.98 -7.44
CA PRO A 71 12.15 3.32 -8.35
C PRO A 71 10.73 3.89 -8.25
N TRP A 72 10.47 5.03 -8.92
CA TRP A 72 9.19 5.74 -8.83
C TRP A 72 7.98 4.92 -9.28
N VAL A 73 8.12 4.04 -10.27
CA VAL A 73 7.01 3.19 -10.72
C VAL A 73 6.58 2.23 -9.61
N SER A 74 7.55 1.65 -8.89
CA SER A 74 7.27 0.81 -7.73
C SER A 74 6.56 1.60 -6.62
N TYR A 75 6.98 2.86 -6.37
CA TYR A 75 6.32 3.71 -5.38
C TYR A 75 4.88 4.01 -5.74
N ILE A 76 4.59 4.36 -7.00
CA ILE A 76 3.21 4.63 -7.45
C ILE A 76 2.32 3.41 -7.21
N ILE A 77 2.78 2.21 -7.58
CA ILE A 77 1.96 1.01 -7.37
C ILE A 77 1.83 0.69 -5.88
N HIS A 78 2.90 0.78 -5.09
CA HIS A 78 2.85 0.54 -3.64
C HIS A 78 1.85 1.47 -2.94
N PHE A 79 2.02 2.79 -3.11
CA PHE A 79 1.16 3.79 -2.46
C PHE A 79 -0.25 3.79 -3.06
N GLY A 80 -0.38 3.59 -4.38
CA GLY A 80 -1.67 3.49 -5.04
C GLY A 80 -2.49 2.32 -4.51
N PHE A 81 -1.87 1.14 -4.40
CA PHE A 81 -2.50 -0.05 -3.84
C PHE A 81 -2.89 0.16 -2.36
N SER A 82 -1.94 0.55 -1.50
CA SER A 82 -2.23 0.70 -0.06
C SER A 82 -3.29 1.76 0.21
N THR A 83 -3.21 2.90 -0.48
CA THR A 83 -4.17 4.01 -0.35
C THR A 83 -5.55 3.59 -0.81
N SER A 84 -5.67 2.91 -1.95
CA SER A 84 -6.95 2.43 -2.47
C SER A 84 -7.61 1.43 -1.52
N PHE A 85 -6.85 0.48 -0.99
CA PHE A 85 -7.36 -0.49 -0.01
C PHE A 85 -7.72 0.15 1.33
N ALA A 86 -6.96 1.14 1.80
CA ALA A 86 -7.29 1.87 3.02
C ALA A 86 -8.58 2.70 2.88
N MET A 87 -8.77 3.35 1.72
CA MET A 87 -10.04 4.01 1.37
C MET A 87 -11.21 3.03 1.34
N PHE A 88 -11.03 1.88 0.68
CA PHE A 88 -12.04 0.83 0.63
C PHE A 88 -12.36 0.28 2.03
N TYR A 89 -11.36 -0.06 2.83
CA TYR A 89 -11.51 -0.55 4.19
C TYR A 89 -12.23 0.45 5.09
N SER A 90 -11.87 1.75 5.00
CA SER A 90 -12.53 2.81 5.75
C SER A 90 -14.03 2.87 5.43
N LEU A 91 -14.40 2.81 4.16
CA LEU A 91 -15.80 2.77 3.73
C LEU A 91 -16.51 1.46 4.15
N ALA A 92 -15.90 0.31 3.88
CA ALA A 92 -16.46 -1.00 4.18
C ALA A 92 -16.75 -1.15 5.69
N GLY A 93 -15.91 -0.57 6.55
CA GLY A 93 -16.07 -0.60 8.00
C GLY A 93 -17.33 0.12 8.50
N HIS A 94 -17.98 0.95 7.68
CA HIS A 94 -19.29 1.52 8.02
C HIS A 94 -20.43 0.53 7.79
N TYR A 95 -20.31 -0.38 6.81
CA TYR A 95 -21.33 -1.37 6.46
C TYR A 95 -21.12 -2.71 7.17
N VAL A 96 -19.87 -3.06 7.44
CA VAL A 96 -19.47 -4.33 8.05
C VAL A 96 -18.61 -4.03 9.29
N PRO A 97 -19.20 -3.57 10.42
CA PRO A 97 -18.43 -3.06 11.55
C PRO A 97 -17.45 -4.06 12.16
N VAL A 98 -17.69 -5.37 12.00
CA VAL A 98 -16.83 -6.43 12.53
C VAL A 98 -15.41 -6.39 11.95
N ILE A 99 -15.20 -5.87 10.73
CA ILE A 99 -13.85 -5.76 10.17
C ILE A 99 -12.97 -4.77 10.95
N LYS A 100 -13.58 -3.88 11.74
CA LYS A 100 -12.87 -2.90 12.58
C LYS A 100 -12.50 -3.43 13.97
N LEU A 101 -12.83 -4.69 14.27
CA LEU A 101 -12.52 -5.28 15.58
C LEU A 101 -11.01 -5.24 15.85
N ALA A 102 -10.63 -4.95 17.10
CA ALA A 102 -9.24 -4.70 17.50
C ALA A 102 -8.53 -3.66 16.61
N ASP A 103 -9.21 -2.55 16.33
CA ASP A 103 -8.75 -1.47 15.46
C ASP A 103 -8.35 -1.91 14.03
N GLY A 104 -8.95 -3.02 13.57
CA GLY A 104 -8.64 -3.62 12.27
C GLY A 104 -7.47 -4.60 12.27
N THR A 105 -6.83 -4.81 13.42
CA THR A 105 -5.71 -5.76 13.55
C THR A 105 -6.13 -7.17 13.14
N LEU A 106 -7.32 -7.61 13.58
CA LEU A 106 -7.83 -8.94 13.25
C LEU A 106 -8.14 -9.08 11.75
N PHE A 107 -8.66 -8.03 11.13
CA PHE A 107 -8.86 -8.01 9.68
C PHE A 107 -7.53 -8.08 8.93
N GLY A 108 -6.54 -7.28 9.35
CA GLY A 108 -5.20 -7.29 8.76
C GLY A 108 -4.55 -8.67 8.83
N LEU A 109 -4.56 -9.32 10.00
CA LEU A 109 -4.04 -10.67 10.19
C LEU A 109 -4.84 -11.72 9.42
N GLY A 110 -6.17 -11.60 9.33
CA GLY A 110 -6.99 -12.57 8.60
C GLY A 110 -6.78 -12.53 7.08
N VAL A 111 -6.47 -11.36 6.51
CA VAL A 111 -6.23 -11.20 5.07
C VAL A 111 -4.77 -11.44 4.70
N TRP A 112 -3.82 -11.07 5.56
CA TRP A 112 -2.40 -10.99 5.22
C TRP A 112 -1.43 -11.69 6.19
N GLY A 113 -1.93 -12.24 7.30
CA GLY A 113 -1.15 -12.93 8.33
C GLY A 113 -0.81 -14.39 8.00
#